data_AF-A0A9N9HIL9-F1
#
_entry.id   AF-A0A9N9HIL9-F1
#
_cell.length_a   1.000
_cell.length_b   1.000
_cell.length_c   1.000
_cell.angle_alpha   90.00
_cell.angle_beta   90.00
_cell.angle_gamma   90.00
#
_symmetry.space_group_name_H-M   'P 1'
#
loop_
_entity.id
_entity.type
_entity.pdbx_description
1 polymer ?
#
loop_
_entity_poly.entity_id
_entity_poly.type
_entity_poly.pdbx_seq_one_letter_code
_entity_poly.pdbx_strand_id
1 'polypeptide(L)'
;DHIYILKEAISQGFTASKYFKKLGYQFSQKDQAEEDLRKTLNELASMSDDEHSRQAESLSNTIDKHLGSSTVEQYWNSAKIQEEQNTTRVNQIIVEEKKRMFKRPNNDGYTSPSPFNVISEGYSLINNPFIEEDEGSLVVDDIGDLCFERNECPHDYKIRNINVSQLFRQYQNESIKISKNGGLNVESNVHEILSLSSIFLLIPGSHSKTMIKTFGSQLLDEIHQQTIPTQSVKLNSECELKFREAVKKAKNSRERAIDWFLRELINDQHMKENLGYVILKGLETLPSEKIRNEPSEMTLITNYLDYIMKGTFHHPDKHIVQWPNTALNESKSRKFEGRSKQPDFVVSVIHQLQTESVVFVGEVSPPSQKNNVYKNCNDLIRIGILMKDCLDFSIDKGADINIIGFQCVDLKRGMYFMLHIGQIKVPESIKEILSFVDELETLLVVQEIFQKTYKILY
;
A
#
# COMPACT_ATOMS: atom_id res chain seq x y z
N ASP A 1 -18.96 31.95 -17.74
CA ASP A 1 -18.33 31.39 -16.52
C ASP A 1 -16.82 31.56 -16.48
N HIS A 2 -16.07 31.17 -17.53
CA HIS A 2 -14.61 31.30 -17.58
C HIS A 2 -14.07 32.70 -17.27
N ILE A 3 -14.62 33.76 -17.87
CA ILE A 3 -14.19 35.15 -17.63
C ILE A 3 -14.42 35.57 -16.18
N TYR A 4 -15.55 35.17 -15.58
CA TYR A 4 -15.88 35.48 -14.19
C TYR A 4 -14.92 34.76 -13.22
N ILE A 5 -14.69 33.46 -13.44
CA ILE A 5 -13.76 32.64 -12.65
C ILE A 5 -12.32 33.15 -12.80
N LEU A 6 -11.93 33.60 -13.99
CA LEU A 6 -10.63 34.19 -14.24
C LEU A 6 -10.46 35.52 -13.48
N LYS A 7 -11.45 36.42 -13.53
CA LYS A 7 -11.44 37.68 -12.75
C LYS A 7 -11.29 37.40 -11.26
N GLU A 8 -12.01 36.41 -10.74
CA GLU A 8 -11.94 36.02 -9.33
C GLU A 8 -10.56 35.44 -8.97
N ALA A 9 -10.00 34.59 -9.84
CA ALA A 9 -8.66 34.00 -9.64
C ALA A 9 -7.56 35.07 -9.66
N ILE A 10 -7.68 36.08 -10.53
CA ILE A 10 -6.77 37.23 -10.59
C ILE A 10 -6.82 38.03 -9.28
N SER A 11 -8.02 38.34 -8.79
CA SER A 11 -8.20 39.10 -7.54
C SER A 11 -7.70 38.37 -6.27
N GLN A 12 -7.56 37.04 -6.31
CA GLN A 12 -7.10 36.21 -5.19
C GLN A 12 -5.63 35.74 -5.32
N GLY A 13 -4.87 36.35 -6.23
CA GLY A 13 -3.53 35.89 -6.59
C GLY A 13 -3.61 34.70 -7.54
N PHE A 14 -3.38 34.99 -8.83
CA PHE A 14 -3.56 34.05 -9.93
C PHE A 14 -2.57 32.88 -9.86
N THR A 15 -3.11 31.67 -9.91
CA THR A 15 -2.39 30.46 -10.31
C THR A 15 -3.27 29.69 -11.30
N ALA A 16 -2.69 29.15 -12.37
CA ALA A 16 -3.47 28.40 -13.36
C ALA A 16 -4.14 27.16 -12.74
N SER A 17 -3.53 26.54 -11.73
CA SER A 17 -4.12 25.42 -10.97
C SER A 17 -5.43 25.78 -10.27
N LYS A 18 -5.57 27.00 -9.72
CA LYS A 18 -6.83 27.46 -9.10
C LYS A 18 -7.94 27.63 -10.15
N TYR A 19 -7.58 28.15 -11.32
CA TYR A 19 -8.51 28.32 -12.43
C TYR A 19 -9.02 26.96 -12.92
N PHE A 20 -8.13 25.99 -13.17
CA PHE A 20 -8.51 24.65 -13.59
C PHE A 20 -9.38 23.93 -12.55
N LYS A 21 -9.00 24.03 -11.27
CA LYS A 21 -9.73 23.43 -10.15
C LYS A 21 -11.15 23.98 -10.01
N LYS A 22 -11.37 25.29 -10.21
CA LYS A 22 -12.70 25.91 -10.12
C LYS A 22 -13.62 25.52 -11.27
N LEU A 23 -13.06 25.25 -12.44
CA LEU A 23 -13.80 24.81 -13.62
C LEU A 23 -13.99 23.29 -13.67
N GLY A 24 -13.33 22.54 -12.78
CA GLY A 24 -13.53 21.10 -12.64
C GLY A 24 -12.96 20.27 -13.78
N TYR A 25 -11.92 20.76 -14.47
CA TYR A 25 -11.30 20.03 -15.56
C TYR A 25 -10.72 18.68 -15.09
N GLN A 26 -10.95 17.66 -15.91
CA GLN A 26 -10.32 16.34 -15.78
C GLN A 26 -8.97 16.31 -16.48
N PHE A 27 -8.12 15.33 -16.15
CA PHE A 27 -6.79 15.25 -16.75
C PHE A 27 -6.84 14.98 -18.26
N SER A 28 -7.79 14.17 -18.73
CA SER A 28 -8.09 13.99 -20.16
C SER A 28 -8.42 15.30 -20.91
N GLN A 29 -8.75 16.38 -20.20
CA GLN A 29 -9.07 17.69 -20.76
C GLN A 29 -7.93 18.70 -20.63
N LYS A 30 -6.72 18.28 -20.23
CA LYS A 30 -5.59 19.18 -19.97
C LYS A 30 -5.32 20.15 -21.12
N ASP A 31 -5.17 19.65 -22.34
CA ASP A 31 -4.84 20.48 -23.50
C ASP A 31 -5.96 21.49 -23.79
N GLN A 32 -7.21 21.06 -23.66
CA GLN A 32 -8.39 21.93 -23.79
C GLN A 32 -8.44 22.99 -22.69
N ALA A 33 -8.11 22.64 -21.45
CA ALA A 33 -8.11 23.55 -20.32
C ALA A 33 -7.05 24.66 -20.49
N GLU A 34 -5.87 24.30 -20.98
CA GLU A 34 -4.80 25.26 -21.27
C GLU A 34 -5.18 26.20 -22.42
N GLU A 35 -5.82 25.66 -23.48
CA GLU A 35 -6.34 26.47 -24.59
C GLU A 35 -7.46 27.42 -24.15
N ASP A 36 -8.42 26.92 -23.35
CA ASP A 36 -9.53 27.70 -22.81
C ASP A 36 -9.03 28.84 -21.92
N LEU A 37 -7.99 28.60 -21.10
CA LEU A 37 -7.36 29.64 -20.29
C LEU A 37 -6.70 30.72 -21.15
N ARG A 38 -5.95 30.34 -22.19
CA ARG A 38 -5.32 31.29 -23.13
C ARG A 38 -6.37 32.13 -23.86
N LYS A 39 -7.43 31.48 -24.33
CA LYS A 39 -8.55 32.15 -25.00
C LYS A 39 -9.25 33.13 -24.06
N THR A 40 -9.54 32.70 -22.83
CA THR A 40 -10.21 33.54 -21.82
C THR A 40 -9.35 34.74 -21.41
N LEU A 41 -8.02 34.58 -21.31
CA LEU A 41 -7.09 35.68 -21.03
C LEU A 41 -7.07 36.72 -22.16
N ASN A 42 -7.02 36.26 -23.42
CA ASN A 42 -7.03 37.15 -24.58
C ASN A 42 -8.37 37.87 -24.75
N GLU A 43 -9.49 37.17 -24.51
CA GLU A 43 -10.81 37.78 -24.49
C GLU A 43 -10.88 38.84 -23.39
N LEU A 44 -10.47 38.52 -22.15
CA LEU A 44 -10.49 39.47 -21.04
C LEU A 44 -9.60 40.69 -21.29
N ALA A 45 -8.41 40.51 -21.86
CA ALA A 45 -7.50 41.61 -22.22
C ALA A 45 -8.12 42.57 -23.27
N SER A 46 -9.08 42.10 -24.07
CA SER A 46 -9.72 42.87 -25.15
C SER A 46 -11.04 43.56 -24.77
N MET A 47 -11.60 43.30 -23.58
CA MET A 47 -12.98 43.69 -23.24
C MET A 47 -13.13 45.12 -22.69
N SER A 48 -12.12 45.69 -22.02
CA SER A 48 -12.14 47.07 -21.49
C SER A 48 -10.76 47.47 -20.95
N ASP A 49 -10.41 48.76 -20.86
CA ASP A 49 -9.14 49.20 -20.23
C ASP A 49 -9.25 49.29 -18.70
N ASP A 50 -9.79 48.22 -18.08
CA ASP A 50 -9.91 48.08 -16.62
C ASP A 50 -8.69 47.36 -16.02
N GLU A 51 -8.57 47.41 -14.69
CA GLU A 51 -7.43 46.82 -13.96
C GLU A 51 -7.29 45.32 -14.25
N HIS A 52 -8.41 44.60 -14.33
CA HIS A 52 -8.44 43.17 -14.65
C HIS A 52 -7.94 42.87 -16.06
N SER A 53 -8.22 43.74 -17.04
CA SER A 53 -7.79 43.55 -18.43
C SER A 53 -6.28 43.78 -18.60
N ARG A 54 -5.70 44.77 -17.90
CA ARG A 54 -4.23 44.97 -17.86
C ARG A 54 -3.51 43.83 -17.16
N GLN A 55 -4.11 43.30 -16.09
CA GLN A 55 -3.60 42.11 -15.40
C GLN A 55 -3.70 40.86 -16.28
N ALA A 56 -4.78 40.69 -17.03
CA ALA A 56 -4.93 39.60 -18.00
C ALA A 56 -3.91 39.69 -19.14
N GLU A 57 -3.62 40.89 -19.66
CA GLU A 57 -2.59 41.11 -20.68
C GLU A 57 -1.18 40.76 -20.16
N SER A 58 -0.83 41.20 -18.95
CA SER A 58 0.43 40.85 -18.28
C SER A 58 0.56 39.34 -18.04
N LEU A 59 -0.52 38.69 -17.62
CA LEU A 59 -0.57 37.24 -17.42
C LEU A 59 -0.48 36.47 -18.73
N SER A 60 -1.11 36.95 -19.81
CA SER A 60 -1.02 36.33 -21.14
C SER A 60 0.44 36.28 -21.64
N ASN A 61 1.21 37.35 -21.41
CA ASN A 61 2.63 37.40 -21.76
C ASN A 61 3.53 36.45 -20.95
N THR A 62 3.07 35.99 -19.78
CA THR A 62 3.83 35.10 -18.89
C THR A 62 3.17 33.74 -18.68
N ILE A 63 2.12 33.42 -19.45
CA ILE A 63 1.25 32.28 -19.22
C ILE A 63 1.99 30.94 -19.29
N ASP A 64 2.97 30.82 -20.19
CA ASP A 64 3.78 29.59 -20.34
C ASP A 64 4.58 29.28 -19.06
N LYS A 65 5.06 30.31 -18.36
CA LYS A 65 5.74 30.15 -17.08
C LYS A 65 4.78 29.73 -15.97
N HIS A 66 3.54 30.21 -16.01
CA HIS A 66 2.51 29.82 -15.05
C HIS A 66 2.03 28.38 -15.28
N LEU A 67 1.86 27.97 -16.53
CA LEU A 67 1.50 26.60 -16.93
C LEU A 67 2.62 25.60 -16.61
N GLY A 68 3.88 26.00 -16.79
CA GLY A 68 5.06 25.21 -16.43
C GLY A 68 5.43 25.24 -14.94
N SER A 69 4.57 25.77 -14.06
CA SER A 69 4.85 25.83 -12.62
C SER A 69 4.65 24.48 -11.93
N SER A 70 5.45 24.21 -10.89
CA SER A 70 5.32 22.99 -10.08
C SER A 70 3.92 22.78 -9.51
N THR A 71 3.20 23.87 -9.20
CA THR A 71 1.82 23.81 -8.69
C THR A 71 0.79 23.33 -9.72
N VAL A 72 1.04 23.59 -11.02
CA VAL A 72 0.17 23.13 -12.11
C VAL A 72 0.51 21.69 -12.46
N GLU A 73 1.79 21.33 -12.45
CA GLU A 73 2.25 19.94 -12.58
C GLU A 73 1.65 19.05 -11.47
N GLN A 74 1.69 19.50 -10.22
CA GLN A 74 1.06 18.82 -9.09
C GLN A 74 -0.45 18.65 -9.29
N TYR A 75 -1.16 19.72 -9.72
CA TYR A 75 -2.60 19.64 -9.98
C TYR A 75 -2.93 18.60 -11.05
N TRP A 76 -2.21 18.59 -12.18
CA TRP A 76 -2.46 17.63 -13.25
C TRP A 76 -2.08 16.20 -12.84
N ASN A 77 -1.01 16.01 -12.06
CA ASN A 77 -0.68 14.71 -11.49
C ASN A 77 -1.82 14.22 -10.57
N SER A 78 -2.36 15.07 -9.69
CA SER A 78 -3.51 14.72 -8.85
C SER A 78 -4.77 14.45 -9.66
N ALA A 79 -5.06 15.24 -10.70
CA ALA A 79 -6.22 15.03 -11.57
C ALA A 79 -6.10 13.72 -12.37
N LYS A 80 -4.89 13.37 -12.83
CA LYS A 80 -4.61 12.10 -13.49
C LYS A 80 -4.86 10.92 -12.55
N ILE A 81 -4.38 11.05 -11.32
CA ILE A 81 -4.58 10.05 -10.27
C ILE A 81 -6.07 9.91 -9.98
N GLN A 82 -6.84 10.99 -9.90
CA GLN A 82 -8.29 10.92 -9.72
C GLN A 82 -8.99 10.23 -10.90
N GLU A 83 -8.55 10.47 -12.14
CA GLU A 83 -9.11 9.81 -13.32
C GLU A 83 -8.75 8.31 -13.36
N GLU A 84 -7.51 7.95 -13.03
CA GLU A 84 -7.06 6.57 -12.86
C GLU A 84 -7.74 5.87 -11.67
N GLN A 85 -7.98 6.57 -10.56
CA GLN A 85 -8.74 6.12 -9.39
C GLN A 85 -10.19 5.88 -9.77
N ASN A 86 -10.84 6.79 -10.50
CA ASN A 86 -12.20 6.62 -10.99
C ASN A 86 -12.29 5.44 -11.96
N THR A 87 -11.32 5.29 -12.85
CA THR A 87 -11.23 4.13 -13.76
C THR A 87 -11.06 2.83 -12.96
N THR A 88 -10.13 2.80 -12.00
CA THR A 88 -9.90 1.63 -11.13
C THR A 88 -11.11 1.32 -10.26
N ARG A 89 -11.80 2.34 -9.75
CA ARG A 89 -13.02 2.21 -8.94
C ARG A 89 -14.18 1.65 -9.76
N VAL A 90 -14.40 2.14 -10.98
CA VAL A 90 -15.38 1.58 -11.93
C VAL A 90 -15.05 0.13 -12.25
N ASN A 91 -13.78 -0.17 -12.49
CA ASN A 91 -13.30 -1.53 -12.78
C ASN A 91 -13.50 -2.49 -11.60
N GLN A 92 -13.31 -2.03 -10.37
CA GLN A 92 -13.55 -2.81 -9.16
C GLN A 92 -15.05 -2.98 -8.85
N ILE A 93 -15.89 -1.97 -9.13
CA ILE A 93 -17.35 -2.06 -9.03
C ILE A 93 -17.88 -3.16 -9.96
N ILE A 94 -17.41 -3.21 -11.20
CA ILE A 94 -17.78 -4.26 -12.16
C ILE A 94 -17.38 -5.65 -11.65
N VAL A 95 -16.23 -5.78 -10.99
CA VAL A 95 -15.75 -7.04 -10.44
C VAL A 95 -16.58 -7.47 -9.21
N GLU A 96 -16.95 -6.55 -8.32
CA GLU A 96 -17.74 -6.88 -7.12
C GLU A 96 -19.24 -7.10 -7.39
N GLU A 97 -19.87 -6.34 -8.29
CA GLU A 97 -21.27 -6.58 -8.69
C GLU A 97 -21.45 -7.97 -9.28
N LYS A 98 -20.47 -8.44 -10.05
CA LYS A 98 -20.50 -9.77 -10.68
C LYS A 98 -20.22 -10.90 -9.70
N LYS A 99 -19.37 -10.70 -8.68
CA LYS A 99 -19.26 -11.63 -7.54
C LYS A 99 -20.60 -11.89 -6.84
N ARG A 100 -21.52 -10.91 -6.84
CA ARG A 100 -22.86 -11.07 -6.23
C ARG A 100 -23.86 -11.80 -7.13
N MET A 101 -23.75 -11.65 -8.45
CA MET A 101 -24.64 -12.36 -9.39
C MET A 101 -24.43 -13.88 -9.37
N PHE A 102 -23.21 -14.35 -9.10
CA PHE A 102 -22.92 -15.78 -8.93
C PHE A 102 -23.26 -16.34 -7.53
N LYS A 103 -23.63 -15.49 -6.55
CA LYS A 103 -24.05 -15.90 -5.19
C LYS A 103 -25.56 -16.14 -5.03
N ARG A 104 -26.39 -15.94 -6.05
CA ARG A 104 -27.84 -16.25 -5.97
C ARG A 104 -28.12 -17.66 -6.52
N PRO A 105 -28.40 -18.67 -5.67
CA PRO A 105 -29.05 -19.87 -6.16
C PRO A 105 -30.50 -19.53 -6.53
N ASN A 106 -30.92 -19.91 -7.74
CA ASN A 106 -32.34 -20.03 -8.08
C ASN A 106 -33.01 -20.94 -7.04
N ASN A 107 -33.94 -20.41 -6.26
CA ASN A 107 -34.88 -21.24 -5.52
C ASN A 107 -36.27 -20.63 -5.67
N ASP A 108 -36.99 -21.15 -6.65
CA ASP A 108 -38.44 -21.04 -6.76
C ASP A 108 -39.09 -21.91 -5.66
N GLY A 109 -40.09 -21.36 -4.96
CA GLY A 109 -41.20 -22.17 -4.42
C GLY A 109 -41.36 -22.28 -2.89
N TYR A 110 -42.38 -21.58 -2.39
CA TYR A 110 -43.36 -21.97 -1.35
C TYR A 110 -43.10 -21.79 0.18
N THR A 111 -43.76 -20.73 0.70
CA THR A 111 -44.69 -20.62 1.87
C THR A 111 -44.41 -21.26 3.25
N SER A 112 -44.33 -20.39 4.27
CA SER A 112 -44.66 -20.59 5.72
C SER A 112 -46.14 -20.99 5.98
N PRO A 113 -46.62 -21.34 7.21
CA PRO A 113 -46.03 -21.24 8.58
C PRO A 113 -46.25 -22.42 9.60
N SER A 114 -45.36 -22.56 10.61
CA SER A 114 -45.47 -22.97 12.08
C SER A 114 -46.50 -24.04 12.60
N PRO A 115 -46.49 -24.54 13.88
CA PRO A 115 -45.47 -24.67 14.96
C PRO A 115 -45.45 -26.05 15.72
N PHE A 116 -44.51 -26.20 16.69
CA PHE A 116 -44.51 -27.05 17.93
C PHE A 116 -44.03 -28.54 17.98
N ASN A 117 -42.91 -28.72 18.71
CA ASN A 117 -42.65 -29.61 19.88
C ASN A 117 -42.05 -31.05 19.81
N VAL A 118 -40.99 -31.22 20.65
CA VAL A 118 -40.48 -32.37 21.42
C VAL A 118 -39.25 -33.21 20.92
N ILE A 119 -38.08 -32.87 21.51
CA ILE A 119 -36.99 -33.69 22.13
C ILE A 119 -36.54 -35.02 21.46
N SER A 120 -35.31 -35.11 20.94
CA SER A 120 -34.11 -35.66 21.63
C SER A 120 -32.97 -35.97 20.65
N GLU A 121 -31.74 -35.67 21.09
CA GLU A 121 -30.44 -36.25 20.71
C GLU A 121 -29.95 -36.16 19.25
N GLY A 122 -28.93 -35.32 19.08
CA GLY A 122 -28.05 -35.28 17.92
C GLY A 122 -27.26 -33.98 17.92
N TYR A 123 -26.03 -34.03 18.44
CA TYR A 123 -25.11 -32.89 18.49
C TYR A 123 -25.01 -32.20 17.12
N SER A 124 -25.68 -31.05 16.98
CA SER A 124 -25.53 -30.13 15.86
C SER A 124 -24.69 -28.95 16.36
N LEU A 125 -23.56 -28.73 15.69
CA LEU A 125 -22.68 -27.59 15.85
C LEU A 125 -23.46 -26.32 15.49
N ILE A 126 -23.98 -25.65 16.51
CA ILE A 126 -24.63 -24.34 16.37
C ILE A 126 -23.57 -23.32 15.98
N ASN A 127 -23.73 -22.75 14.79
CA ASN A 127 -23.44 -21.37 14.39
C ASN A 127 -22.32 -20.67 15.19
N ASN A 128 -21.08 -20.86 14.75
CA ASN A 128 -20.01 -19.96 15.11
C ASN A 128 -19.94 -18.83 14.07
N PRO A 129 -20.21 -17.55 14.43
CA PRO A 129 -20.20 -16.42 13.49
C PRO A 129 -18.78 -16.01 13.03
N PHE A 130 -17.79 -16.91 13.18
CA PHE A 130 -16.38 -16.70 12.90
C PHE A 130 -15.81 -17.68 11.85
N ILE A 131 -16.64 -18.51 11.23
CA ILE A 131 -16.23 -19.35 10.09
C ILE A 131 -16.75 -18.66 8.83
N GLU A 132 -15.84 -18.01 8.10
CA GLU A 132 -16.11 -17.65 6.71
C GLU A 132 -16.36 -18.95 5.94
N GLU A 133 -17.54 -19.06 5.32
CA GLU A 133 -17.89 -20.18 4.45
C GLU A 133 -16.84 -20.32 3.34
N ASP A 134 -16.41 -21.55 3.06
CA ASP A 134 -15.45 -21.89 2.00
C ASP A 134 -15.81 -21.18 0.69
N GLU A 135 -14.99 -20.18 0.32
CA GLU A 135 -15.14 -19.47 -0.94
C GLU A 135 -14.63 -20.36 -2.08
N GLY A 136 -15.57 -20.91 -2.85
CA GLY A 136 -15.30 -21.61 -4.10
C GLY A 136 -14.50 -20.76 -5.10
N SER A 137 -13.85 -21.46 -6.03
CA SER A 137 -13.03 -20.92 -7.12
C SER A 137 -13.59 -19.63 -7.74
N LEU A 138 -12.82 -18.54 -7.63
CA LEU A 138 -13.08 -17.28 -8.33
C LEU A 138 -12.84 -17.46 -9.83
N VAL A 139 -13.91 -17.67 -10.60
CA VAL A 139 -13.88 -17.57 -12.08
C VAL A 139 -14.32 -16.16 -12.47
N VAL A 140 -13.38 -15.33 -12.90
CA VAL A 140 -13.64 -13.97 -13.40
C VAL A 140 -13.97 -14.05 -14.89
N ASP A 141 -15.19 -14.50 -15.20
CA ASP A 141 -15.58 -14.86 -16.57
C ASP A 141 -16.07 -13.69 -17.44
N ASP A 142 -16.05 -12.45 -16.94
CA ASP A 142 -16.82 -11.39 -17.61
C ASP A 142 -16.25 -9.96 -17.44
N ILE A 143 -14.99 -9.77 -17.86
CA ILE A 143 -14.33 -8.46 -18.02
C ILE A 143 -14.81 -7.78 -19.33
N GLY A 144 -16.06 -7.33 -19.38
CA GLY A 144 -16.54 -6.50 -20.50
C GLY A 144 -15.88 -5.11 -20.50
N ASP A 145 -15.34 -4.70 -21.64
CA ASP A 145 -14.82 -3.36 -22.00
C ASP A 145 -13.58 -2.77 -21.30
N LEU A 146 -12.93 -3.44 -20.35
CA LEU A 146 -11.61 -2.97 -19.90
C LEU A 146 -10.56 -3.11 -21.02
N CYS A 147 -9.93 -1.99 -21.36
CA CYS A 147 -8.76 -1.92 -22.25
C CYS A 147 -7.87 -0.74 -21.80
N PHE A 148 -6.59 -1.00 -21.62
CA PHE A 148 -5.61 0.03 -21.27
C PHE A 148 -4.99 0.63 -22.54
N GLU A 149 -4.89 1.96 -22.61
CA GLU A 149 -4.36 2.66 -23.77
C GLU A 149 -2.94 2.21 -24.13
N ARG A 150 -2.70 1.96 -25.42
CA ARG A 150 -1.39 1.50 -25.91
C ARG A 150 -0.46 2.62 -26.35
N ASN A 151 -0.98 3.84 -26.42
CA ASN A 151 -0.24 5.00 -26.87
C ASN A 151 0.79 5.43 -25.83
N GLU A 152 1.86 6.07 -26.28
CA GLU A 152 2.82 6.69 -25.38
C GLU A 152 2.20 7.94 -24.75
N CYS A 153 2.42 8.13 -23.46
CA CYS A 153 2.06 9.34 -22.74
C CYS A 153 3.32 10.15 -22.40
N PRO A 154 3.27 11.51 -22.42
CA PRO A 154 4.43 12.36 -22.10
C PRO A 154 5.07 12.08 -20.74
N HIS A 155 4.28 11.59 -19.79
CA HIS A 155 4.70 11.31 -18.43
C HIS A 155 5.03 9.84 -18.19
N ASP A 156 5.13 9.00 -19.23
CA ASP A 156 5.46 7.59 -19.06
C ASP A 156 6.82 7.39 -18.35
N TYR A 157 6.89 6.33 -17.55
CA TYR A 157 8.13 5.84 -16.96
C TYR A 157 8.94 5.09 -18.02
N LYS A 158 10.13 5.61 -18.30
CA LYS A 158 11.04 5.04 -19.31
C LYS A 158 12.36 4.68 -18.65
N ILE A 159 12.89 3.51 -18.98
CA ILE A 159 14.26 3.11 -18.65
C ILE A 159 15.04 3.03 -19.95
N ARG A 160 16.10 3.85 -20.05
CA ARG A 160 16.83 4.08 -21.31
C ARG A 160 15.84 4.56 -22.39
N ASN A 161 15.66 3.78 -23.45
CA ASN A 161 14.70 4.04 -24.53
C ASN A 161 13.46 3.13 -24.46
N ILE A 162 13.29 2.35 -23.41
CA ILE A 162 12.16 1.42 -23.26
C ILE A 162 11.08 2.07 -22.41
N ASN A 163 9.86 2.12 -22.94
CA ASN A 163 8.69 2.64 -22.24
C ASN A 163 8.09 1.56 -21.34
N VAL A 164 8.45 1.59 -20.06
CA VAL A 164 8.00 0.62 -19.05
C VAL A 164 6.51 0.76 -18.78
N SER A 165 5.98 1.99 -18.77
CA SER A 165 4.53 2.23 -18.60
C SER A 165 3.70 1.64 -19.74
N GLN A 166 4.16 1.79 -20.97
CA GLN A 166 3.51 1.18 -22.12
C GLN A 166 3.54 -0.35 -22.05
N LEU A 167 4.68 -0.95 -21.68
CA LEU A 167 4.78 -2.40 -21.47
C LEU A 167 3.87 -2.88 -20.35
N PHE A 168 3.70 -2.08 -19.29
CA PHE A 168 2.75 -2.41 -18.23
C PHE A 168 1.29 -2.35 -18.69
N ARG A 169 0.89 -1.33 -19.46
CA ARG A 169 -0.44 -1.30 -20.09
C ARG A 169 -0.67 -2.48 -21.04
N GLN A 170 0.36 -2.90 -21.76
CA GLN A 170 0.31 -4.13 -22.57
C GLN A 170 0.12 -5.37 -21.69
N TYR A 171 0.89 -5.49 -20.61
CA TYR A 171 0.77 -6.59 -19.65
C TYR A 171 -0.63 -6.65 -19.01
N GLN A 172 -1.19 -5.52 -18.59
CA GLN A 172 -2.55 -5.44 -18.07
C GLN A 172 -3.61 -5.91 -19.09
N ASN A 173 -3.45 -5.53 -20.36
CA ASN A 173 -4.30 -6.03 -21.44
C ASN A 173 -4.17 -7.54 -21.66
N GLU A 174 -2.98 -8.12 -21.48
CA GLU A 174 -2.80 -9.58 -21.51
C GLU A 174 -3.44 -10.24 -20.28
N SER A 175 -3.34 -9.66 -19.08
CA SER A 175 -4.05 -10.12 -17.87
C SER A 175 -5.57 -10.18 -18.10
N ILE A 176 -6.14 -9.17 -18.77
CA ILE A 176 -7.57 -9.15 -19.15
C ILE A 176 -7.91 -10.31 -20.08
N LYS A 177 -7.08 -10.56 -21.10
CA LYS A 177 -7.28 -11.67 -22.03
C LYS A 177 -7.23 -13.02 -21.33
N ILE A 178 -6.29 -13.21 -20.40
CA ILE A 178 -6.19 -14.44 -19.60
C ILE A 178 -7.49 -14.64 -18.83
N SER A 179 -7.98 -13.59 -18.15
CA SER A 179 -9.25 -13.66 -17.42
C SER A 179 -10.41 -14.07 -18.31
N LYS A 180 -10.50 -13.55 -19.53
CA LYS A 180 -11.59 -13.86 -20.48
C LYS A 180 -11.55 -15.28 -21.04
N ASN A 181 -10.36 -15.90 -21.07
CA ASN A 181 -10.18 -17.21 -21.71
C ASN A 181 -10.22 -18.39 -20.72
N GLY A 182 -10.21 -18.13 -19.41
CA GLY A 182 -10.26 -19.19 -18.40
C GLY A 182 -10.24 -18.70 -16.94
N GLY A 183 -10.54 -17.43 -16.69
CA GLY A 183 -10.47 -16.81 -15.37
C GLY A 183 -9.03 -16.53 -14.89
N LEU A 184 -8.92 -15.92 -13.71
CA LEU A 184 -7.66 -15.69 -13.01
C LEU A 184 -7.71 -16.43 -11.67
N ASN A 185 -6.79 -17.36 -11.46
CA ASN A 185 -6.67 -18.06 -10.19
C ASN A 185 -5.71 -17.31 -9.26
N VAL A 186 -6.14 -17.07 -8.02
CA VAL A 186 -5.38 -16.40 -6.96
C VAL A 186 -3.97 -16.98 -6.78
N GLU A 187 -3.81 -18.31 -6.83
CA GLU A 187 -2.54 -18.99 -6.57
C GLU A 187 -1.54 -18.84 -7.71
N SER A 188 -2.02 -18.80 -8.95
CA SER A 188 -1.16 -18.81 -10.15
C SER A 188 -1.06 -17.46 -10.86
N ASN A 189 -1.96 -16.51 -10.55
CA ASN A 189 -2.12 -15.26 -11.29
C ASN A 189 -2.03 -14.01 -10.40
N VAL A 190 -1.33 -14.08 -9.26
CA VAL A 190 -1.16 -12.93 -8.34
C VAL A 190 -0.68 -11.67 -9.06
N HIS A 191 0.31 -11.79 -9.94
CA HIS A 191 0.88 -10.67 -10.67
C HIS A 191 -0.13 -10.07 -11.64
N GLU A 192 -0.86 -10.90 -12.37
CA GLU A 192 -1.90 -10.48 -13.30
C GLU A 192 -3.06 -9.82 -12.53
N ILE A 193 -3.51 -10.40 -11.41
CA ILE A 193 -4.59 -9.84 -10.58
C ILE A 193 -4.21 -8.46 -10.04
N LEU A 194 -3.02 -8.30 -9.46
CA LEU A 194 -2.55 -7.01 -8.97
C LEU A 194 -2.39 -5.97 -10.08
N SER A 195 -1.98 -6.40 -11.28
CA SER A 195 -1.87 -5.50 -12.44
C SER A 195 -3.20 -4.85 -12.82
N LEU A 196 -4.32 -5.55 -12.62
CA LEU A 196 -5.66 -5.00 -12.88
C LEU A 196 -6.06 -3.90 -11.89
N SER A 197 -5.36 -3.79 -10.77
CA SER A 197 -5.46 -2.66 -9.82
C SER A 197 -4.32 -1.65 -9.99
N SER A 198 -3.66 -1.64 -11.15
CA SER A 198 -2.50 -0.79 -11.49
C SER A 198 -1.28 -1.00 -10.61
N ILE A 199 -1.19 -2.15 -9.91
CA ILE A 199 -0.06 -2.51 -9.06
C ILE A 199 0.90 -3.41 -9.85
N PHE A 200 2.11 -2.92 -10.06
CA PHE A 200 3.21 -3.65 -10.66
C PHE A 200 4.04 -4.34 -9.56
N LEU A 201 3.70 -5.60 -9.29
CA LEU A 201 4.40 -6.42 -8.30
C LEU A 201 5.75 -6.91 -8.84
N LEU A 202 6.85 -6.55 -8.19
CA LEU A 202 8.19 -7.01 -8.50
C LEU A 202 8.78 -7.78 -7.31
N ILE A 203 8.90 -9.10 -7.50
CA ILE A 203 9.60 -9.99 -6.58
C ILE A 203 10.77 -10.61 -7.35
N PRO A 204 12.03 -10.33 -6.96
CA PRO A 204 13.20 -10.89 -7.63
C PRO A 204 13.13 -12.42 -7.76
N GLY A 205 13.40 -12.92 -8.96
CA GLY A 205 13.39 -14.36 -9.24
C GLY A 205 12.01 -15.02 -9.25
N SER A 206 10.92 -14.27 -9.04
CA SER A 206 9.56 -14.80 -8.95
C SER A 206 8.58 -14.00 -9.80
N HIS A 207 8.81 -13.99 -11.12
CA HIS A 207 7.95 -13.31 -12.10
C HIS A 207 6.99 -14.28 -12.78
N SER A 208 5.81 -13.80 -13.19
CA SER A 208 4.90 -14.61 -14.01
C SER A 208 5.46 -14.86 -15.40
N LYS A 209 5.05 -15.96 -16.06
CA LYS A 209 5.45 -16.25 -17.44
C LYS A 209 5.03 -15.13 -18.40
N THR A 210 3.85 -14.57 -18.18
CA THR A 210 3.31 -13.44 -18.96
C THR A 210 4.19 -12.21 -18.78
N MET A 211 4.61 -11.91 -17.55
CA MET A 211 5.48 -10.79 -17.23
C MET A 211 6.85 -10.94 -17.91
N ILE A 212 7.47 -12.12 -17.84
CA ILE A 212 8.74 -12.40 -18.53
C ILE A 212 8.58 -12.27 -20.04
N LYS A 213 7.47 -12.72 -20.61
CA LYS A 213 7.20 -12.59 -22.05
C LYS A 213 7.04 -11.14 -22.49
N THR A 214 6.42 -10.29 -21.66
CA THR A 214 6.17 -8.88 -22.01
C THR A 214 7.40 -8.00 -21.79
N PHE A 215 8.10 -8.16 -20.68
CA PHE A 215 9.21 -7.27 -20.29
C PHE A 215 10.58 -7.85 -20.58
N GLY A 216 10.73 -9.17 -20.50
CA GLY A 216 12.02 -9.85 -20.45
C GLY A 216 12.67 -9.76 -19.07
N SER A 217 13.38 -10.82 -18.66
CA SER A 217 14.02 -10.91 -17.33
C SER A 217 15.02 -9.78 -17.07
N GLN A 218 15.85 -9.46 -18.06
CA GLN A 218 16.88 -8.41 -17.91
C GLN A 218 16.26 -7.04 -17.59
N LEU A 219 15.16 -6.68 -18.26
CA LEU A 219 14.49 -5.42 -18.00
C LEU A 219 13.82 -5.42 -16.62
N LEU A 220 13.22 -6.53 -16.19
CA LEU A 220 12.63 -6.65 -14.86
C LEU A 220 13.68 -6.46 -13.76
N ASP A 221 14.87 -7.04 -13.93
CA ASP A 221 16.00 -6.83 -13.00
C ASP A 221 16.45 -5.37 -12.98
N GLU A 222 16.55 -4.72 -14.15
CA GLU A 222 16.90 -3.30 -14.25
C GLU A 222 15.85 -2.39 -13.60
N ILE A 223 14.55 -2.68 -13.80
CA ILE A 223 13.47 -1.94 -13.14
C ILE A 223 13.58 -2.12 -11.63
N HIS A 224 13.77 -3.35 -11.15
CA HIS A 224 13.91 -3.63 -9.73
C HIS A 224 15.09 -2.86 -9.12
N GLN A 225 16.27 -2.87 -9.76
CA GLN A 225 17.46 -2.14 -9.28
C GLN A 225 17.25 -0.62 -9.20
N GLN A 226 16.49 -0.03 -10.14
CA GLN A 226 16.21 1.41 -10.13
C GLN A 226 15.07 1.81 -9.18
N THR A 227 14.23 0.86 -8.78
CA THR A 227 13.03 1.12 -7.98
C THR A 227 13.20 0.77 -6.52
N ILE A 228 14.02 -0.23 -6.18
CA ILE A 228 14.29 -0.62 -4.81
C ILE A 228 14.91 0.54 -4.02
N PRO A 229 14.39 0.88 -2.82
CA PRO A 229 15.00 1.91 -1.99
C PRO A 229 16.46 1.57 -1.67
N THR A 230 17.35 2.57 -1.72
CA THR A 230 18.77 2.37 -1.40
C THR A 230 18.92 1.81 0.02
N GLN A 231 19.45 0.60 0.11
CA GLN A 231 19.74 -0.09 1.37
C GLN A 231 21.19 0.21 1.76
N SER A 232 21.40 1.10 2.72
CA SER A 232 22.75 1.47 3.18
C SER A 232 23.02 1.11 4.64
N VAL A 233 21.97 0.79 5.40
CA VAL A 233 22.11 0.48 6.82
C VAL A 233 22.65 -0.93 7.00
N LYS A 234 23.64 -1.03 7.88
CA LYS A 234 24.25 -2.28 8.34
C LYS A 234 24.18 -2.33 9.85
N LEU A 235 24.11 -3.54 10.38
CA LEU A 235 24.18 -3.76 11.81
C LEU A 235 25.60 -3.41 12.28
N ASN A 236 25.70 -2.57 13.33
CA ASN A 236 26.99 -2.26 13.92
C ASN A 236 27.62 -3.53 14.51
N SER A 237 28.87 -3.84 14.12
CA SER A 237 29.54 -5.09 14.51
C SER A 237 29.77 -5.21 16.03
N GLU A 238 29.98 -4.11 16.74
CA GLU A 238 30.08 -4.14 18.20
C GLU A 238 28.73 -4.45 18.85
N CYS A 239 27.65 -3.83 18.35
CA CYS A 239 26.29 -4.12 18.78
C CYS A 239 25.94 -5.59 18.54
N GLU A 240 26.25 -6.13 17.35
CA GLU A 240 26.05 -7.53 17.01
C GLU A 240 26.75 -8.47 18.00
N LEU A 241 28.02 -8.20 18.33
CA LEU A 241 28.78 -8.98 19.31
C LEU A 241 28.11 -8.95 20.68
N LYS A 242 27.67 -7.78 21.14
CA LYS A 242 26.94 -7.62 22.41
C LYS A 242 25.60 -8.37 22.40
N PHE A 243 24.85 -8.34 21.29
CA PHE A 243 23.59 -9.09 21.15
C PHE A 243 23.82 -10.59 21.28
N ARG A 244 24.84 -11.12 20.57
CA ARG A 244 25.19 -12.54 20.64
C ARG A 244 25.70 -12.93 22.02
N GLU A 245 26.46 -12.07 22.68
CA GLU A 245 26.91 -12.29 24.05
C GLU A 245 25.73 -12.35 25.04
N ALA A 246 24.75 -11.45 24.90
CA ALA A 246 23.54 -11.45 25.73
C ALA A 246 22.81 -12.80 25.66
N VAL A 247 22.61 -13.32 24.45
CA VAL A 247 21.96 -14.62 24.24
C VAL A 247 22.80 -15.77 24.81
N LYS A 248 24.13 -15.72 24.68
CA LYS A 248 25.02 -16.72 25.31
C LYS A 248 24.92 -16.69 26.84
N LYS A 249 24.90 -15.51 27.46
CA LYS A 249 24.72 -15.38 28.91
C LYS A 249 23.34 -15.90 29.35
N ALA A 250 22.30 -15.63 28.57
CA ALA A 250 20.93 -16.02 28.89
C ALA A 250 20.72 -17.55 28.95
N LYS A 251 21.57 -18.33 28.26
CA LYS A 251 21.59 -19.80 28.37
C LYS A 251 21.99 -20.29 29.77
N ASN A 252 22.81 -19.53 30.49
CA ASN A 252 23.26 -19.87 31.84
C ASN A 252 22.39 -19.24 32.92
N SER A 253 22.09 -17.94 32.77
CA SER A 253 21.24 -17.19 33.69
C SER A 253 20.58 -16.04 32.93
N ARG A 254 19.27 -16.19 32.70
CA ARG A 254 18.46 -15.21 31.98
C ARG A 254 18.45 -13.85 32.68
N GLU A 255 18.21 -13.82 33.97
CA GLU A 255 18.16 -12.59 34.78
C GLU A 255 19.49 -11.81 34.70
N ARG A 256 20.63 -12.49 34.91
CA ARG A 256 21.94 -11.85 34.81
C ARG A 256 22.25 -11.34 33.40
N ALA A 257 21.76 -12.03 32.36
CA ALA A 257 21.92 -11.59 30.98
C ALA A 257 21.12 -10.32 30.71
N ILE A 258 19.88 -10.24 31.20
CA ILE A 258 19.01 -9.06 31.10
C ILE A 258 19.66 -7.87 31.84
N ASP A 259 20.09 -8.06 33.09
CA ASP A 259 20.72 -7.01 33.89
C ASP A 259 21.99 -6.46 33.23
N TRP A 260 22.83 -7.35 32.70
CA TRP A 260 24.03 -6.97 31.98
C TRP A 260 23.69 -6.20 30.70
N PHE A 261 22.77 -6.74 29.89
CA PHE A 261 22.42 -6.15 28.60
C PHE A 261 21.72 -4.80 28.74
N LEU A 262 20.90 -4.64 29.78
CA LEU A 262 20.28 -3.36 30.11
C LEU A 262 21.33 -2.30 30.45
N ARG A 263 22.41 -2.65 31.16
CA ARG A 263 23.52 -1.71 31.44
C ARG A 263 24.23 -1.30 30.15
N GLU A 264 24.49 -2.24 29.24
CA GLU A 264 25.06 -1.93 27.93
C GLU A 264 24.15 -0.97 27.15
N LEU A 265 22.84 -1.23 27.11
CA LEU A 265 21.84 -0.39 26.44
C LEU A 265 21.74 1.03 27.01
N ILE A 266 21.84 1.18 28.32
CA ILE A 266 21.78 2.51 28.98
C ILE A 266 23.00 3.35 28.60
N ASN A 267 24.16 2.73 28.50
CA ASN A 267 25.44 3.41 28.31
C ASN A 267 25.79 3.65 26.83
N ASP A 268 25.14 2.95 25.90
CA ASP A 268 25.48 2.95 24.49
C ASP A 268 24.26 3.34 23.62
N GLN A 269 24.31 4.53 23.05
CA GLN A 269 23.24 5.02 22.17
C GLN A 269 23.15 4.21 20.86
N HIS A 270 24.27 3.70 20.35
CA HIS A 270 24.28 2.90 19.13
C HIS A 270 23.53 1.58 19.32
N MET A 271 23.56 1.00 20.53
CA MET A 271 22.75 -0.18 20.85
C MET A 271 21.26 0.08 20.68
N LYS A 272 20.77 1.28 21.03
CA LYS A 272 19.36 1.66 20.86
C LYS A 272 19.01 1.85 19.39
N GLU A 273 19.88 2.52 18.64
CA GLU A 273 19.74 2.74 17.19
C GLU A 273 19.78 1.42 16.39
N ASN A 274 20.46 0.39 16.90
CA ASN A 274 20.59 -0.92 16.27
C ASN A 274 19.56 -1.96 16.80
N LEU A 275 18.38 -1.52 17.24
CA LEU A 275 17.28 -2.38 17.72
C LEU A 275 17.60 -3.19 18.99
N GLY A 276 18.54 -2.74 19.83
CA GLY A 276 18.89 -3.46 21.05
C GLY A 276 17.72 -3.61 22.04
N TYR A 277 16.75 -2.68 22.08
CA TYR A 277 15.52 -2.88 22.86
C TYR A 277 14.68 -4.07 22.40
N VAL A 278 14.70 -4.39 21.09
CA VAL A 278 14.03 -5.59 20.56
C VAL A 278 14.69 -6.85 21.13
N ILE A 279 16.02 -6.90 21.14
CA ILE A 279 16.77 -8.02 21.71
C ILE A 279 16.51 -8.16 23.21
N LEU A 280 16.53 -7.06 23.96
CA LEU A 280 16.23 -7.04 25.39
C LEU A 280 14.83 -7.62 25.67
N LYS A 281 13.81 -7.15 24.94
CA LYS A 281 12.44 -7.64 25.10
C LYS A 281 12.32 -9.12 24.75
N GLY A 282 13.00 -9.58 23.70
CA GLY A 282 13.07 -11.01 23.37
C GLY A 282 13.67 -11.85 24.52
N LEU A 283 14.71 -11.37 25.20
CA LEU A 283 15.29 -12.05 26.36
C LEU A 283 14.33 -12.10 27.56
N GLU A 284 13.53 -11.06 27.76
CA GLU A 284 12.54 -10.96 28.83
C GLU A 284 11.33 -11.88 28.61
N THR A 285 10.81 -11.94 27.38
CA THR A 285 9.48 -12.52 27.11
C THR A 285 9.51 -13.91 26.46
N LEU A 286 10.56 -14.25 25.70
CA LEU A 286 10.58 -15.51 24.96
C LEU A 286 10.87 -16.71 25.88
N PRO A 287 10.28 -17.89 25.59
CA PRO A 287 10.64 -19.11 26.29
C PRO A 287 12.08 -19.53 25.96
N SER A 288 12.73 -20.31 26.84
CA SER A 288 14.10 -20.77 26.59
C SER A 288 14.17 -21.71 25.39
N GLU A 289 13.12 -22.51 25.20
CA GLU A 289 12.93 -23.45 24.09
C GLU A 289 11.61 -23.12 23.38
N LYS A 290 11.53 -23.43 22.09
CA LYS A 290 10.29 -23.27 21.33
C LYS A 290 9.18 -24.15 21.91
N ILE A 291 8.01 -23.55 22.13
CA ILE A 291 6.80 -24.28 22.55
C ILE A 291 6.33 -25.13 21.36
N ARG A 292 6.00 -26.40 21.62
CA ARG A 292 5.66 -27.37 20.55
C ARG A 292 4.30 -27.13 19.91
N ASN A 293 3.36 -26.55 20.66
CA ASN A 293 2.02 -26.28 20.17
C ASN A 293 2.08 -25.11 19.19
N GLU A 294 1.38 -25.23 18.06
CA GLU A 294 1.26 -24.10 17.14
C GLU A 294 0.45 -22.97 17.79
N PRO A 295 0.97 -21.73 17.82
CA PRO A 295 0.23 -20.60 18.36
C PRO A 295 -0.96 -20.25 17.47
N SER A 296 -2.03 -19.76 18.09
CA SER A 296 -3.07 -19.03 17.36
C SER A 296 -2.52 -17.72 16.78
N GLU A 297 -3.22 -17.11 15.82
CA GLU A 297 -2.83 -15.83 15.24
C GLU A 297 -2.68 -14.72 16.29
N MET A 298 -3.65 -14.61 17.22
CA MET A 298 -3.56 -13.65 18.32
C MET A 298 -2.36 -13.93 19.23
N THR A 299 -2.08 -15.19 19.55
CA THR A 299 -0.88 -15.55 20.33
C THR A 299 0.41 -15.23 19.57
N LEU A 300 0.43 -15.43 18.25
CA LEU A 300 1.56 -15.05 17.40
C LEU A 300 1.81 -13.54 17.47
N ILE A 301 0.74 -12.76 17.35
CA ILE A 301 0.78 -11.30 17.46
C ILE A 301 1.30 -10.87 18.83
N THR A 302 0.64 -11.27 19.91
CA THR A 302 0.93 -10.72 21.25
C THR A 302 2.26 -11.18 21.82
N ASN A 303 2.69 -12.41 21.54
CA ASN A 303 3.85 -13.00 22.20
C ASN A 303 5.13 -12.88 21.39
N TYR A 304 5.05 -12.81 20.06
CA TYR A 304 6.22 -12.87 19.19
C TYR A 304 6.38 -11.64 18.28
N LEU A 305 5.28 -11.05 17.77
CA LEU A 305 5.37 -9.92 16.83
C LEU A 305 5.32 -8.55 17.51
N ASP A 306 4.42 -8.33 18.48
CA ASP A 306 4.12 -7.00 19.02
C ASP A 306 5.36 -6.27 19.53
N TYR A 307 6.24 -6.95 20.27
CA TYR A 307 7.45 -6.32 20.81
C TYR A 307 8.46 -5.95 19.73
N ILE A 308 8.56 -6.73 18.65
CA ILE A 308 9.43 -6.45 17.50
C ILE A 308 8.89 -5.25 16.75
N MET A 309 7.60 -5.27 16.42
CA MET A 309 6.97 -4.20 15.66
C MET A 309 7.00 -2.88 16.43
N LYS A 310 6.69 -2.89 17.74
CA LYS A 310 6.79 -1.70 18.59
C LYS A 310 8.24 -1.24 18.77
N GLY A 311 9.16 -2.16 19.05
CA GLY A 311 10.57 -1.83 19.21
C GLY A 311 11.22 -1.26 17.93
N THR A 312 10.64 -1.56 16.76
CA THR A 312 11.13 -1.08 15.47
C THR A 312 10.43 0.21 15.03
N PHE A 313 9.11 0.32 15.17
CA PHE A 313 8.31 1.37 14.53
C PHE A 313 7.45 2.21 15.47
N HIS A 314 7.46 2.01 16.79
CA HIS A 314 6.62 2.81 17.68
C HIS A 314 7.40 4.01 18.24
N HIS A 315 6.82 5.20 18.08
CA HIS A 315 7.26 6.42 18.74
C HIS A 315 6.01 7.18 19.25
N PRO A 316 5.82 7.28 20.58
CA PRO A 316 4.54 7.69 21.16
C PRO A 316 4.05 9.07 20.69
N ASP A 317 4.96 9.98 20.37
CA ASP A 317 4.61 11.34 19.94
C ASP A 317 4.65 11.57 18.42
N LYS A 318 4.98 10.54 17.62
CA LYS A 318 5.21 10.70 16.17
C LYS A 318 4.45 9.68 15.33
N HIS A 319 4.54 8.41 15.70
CA HIS A 319 3.93 7.33 14.94
C HIS A 319 3.63 6.14 15.86
N ILE A 320 2.40 5.64 15.78
CA ILE A 320 1.89 4.61 16.66
C ILE A 320 1.67 3.30 15.91
N VAL A 321 2.28 2.25 16.44
CA VAL A 321 2.00 0.85 16.08
C VAL A 321 0.65 0.43 16.66
N GLN A 322 -0.23 -0.14 15.83
CA GLN A 322 -1.57 -0.57 16.20
C GLN A 322 -1.93 -1.92 15.56
N TRP A 323 -2.73 -2.70 16.28
CA TRP A 323 -3.40 -3.91 15.79
C TRP A 323 -4.90 -3.62 15.75
N PRO A 324 -5.39 -2.93 14.70
CA PRO A 324 -6.74 -2.38 14.70
C PRO A 324 -7.77 -3.50 14.63
N ASN A 325 -8.90 -3.30 15.30
CA ASN A 325 -10.11 -4.15 15.19
C ASN A 325 -11.19 -3.52 14.29
N THR A 326 -10.83 -2.44 13.59
CA THR A 326 -11.71 -1.67 12.72
C THR A 326 -10.98 -1.36 11.44
N ALA A 327 -11.74 -1.16 10.37
CA ALA A 327 -11.17 -0.90 9.09
C ALA A 327 -10.71 0.56 8.91
N LEU A 328 -9.72 0.72 8.02
CA LEU A 328 -9.07 1.98 7.73
C LEU A 328 -10.01 3.02 7.11
N ASN A 329 -9.76 4.30 7.42
CA ASN A 329 -10.48 5.43 6.82
C ASN A 329 -10.16 5.53 5.32
N GLU A 330 -8.90 5.29 5.00
CA GLU A 330 -8.28 5.20 3.68
C GLU A 330 -9.08 4.23 2.78
N SER A 331 -9.58 3.14 3.35
CA SER A 331 -10.35 2.11 2.65
C SER A 331 -11.87 2.26 2.70
N LYS A 332 -12.38 3.35 3.28
CA LYS A 332 -13.83 3.61 3.29
C LYS A 332 -14.35 4.11 1.95
N SER A 333 -13.51 4.80 1.17
CA SER A 333 -13.85 5.34 -0.15
C SER A 333 -14.21 4.24 -1.17
N ARG A 334 -13.64 3.03 -1.01
CA ARG A 334 -13.91 1.84 -1.85
C ARG A 334 -15.18 1.08 -1.46
N LYS A 335 -15.98 1.54 -0.50
CA LYS A 335 -17.23 0.86 -0.15
C LYS A 335 -18.40 1.27 -1.03
N PHE A 336 -19.12 0.28 -1.54
CA PHE A 336 -20.52 0.42 -1.94
C PHE A 336 -21.47 -0.32 -0.97
N GLU A 337 -21.08 -1.48 -0.39
CA GLU A 337 -21.81 -2.18 0.68
C GLU A 337 -20.92 -3.26 1.34
N GLY A 338 -20.86 -3.35 2.68
CA GLY A 338 -20.08 -4.35 3.44
C GLY A 338 -19.10 -3.78 4.49
N ARG A 339 -18.47 -4.66 5.29
CA ARG A 339 -17.34 -4.25 6.18
C ARG A 339 -16.13 -3.94 5.30
N SER A 340 -15.40 -2.87 5.60
CA SER A 340 -14.19 -2.53 4.84
C SER A 340 -13.11 -3.53 5.22
N LYS A 341 -12.20 -3.78 4.29
CA LYS A 341 -11.03 -4.62 4.56
C LYS A 341 -10.23 -3.99 5.68
N GLN A 342 -9.94 -4.79 6.70
CA GLN A 342 -9.23 -4.39 7.90
C GLN A 342 -7.87 -5.08 7.86
N PRO A 343 -6.76 -4.33 7.93
CA PRO A 343 -5.45 -4.93 8.12
C PRO A 343 -5.30 -5.43 9.55
N ASP A 344 -4.47 -6.46 9.74
CA ASP A 344 -4.12 -6.92 11.09
C ASP A 344 -3.18 -5.95 11.80
N PHE A 345 -2.30 -5.28 11.05
CA PHE A 345 -1.25 -4.41 11.58
C PHE A 345 -1.17 -3.08 10.83
N VAL A 346 -1.03 -1.97 11.57
CA VAL A 346 -0.72 -0.67 10.98
C VAL A 346 0.25 0.16 11.80
N VAL A 347 0.95 1.07 11.13
CA VAL A 347 1.63 2.20 11.77
C VAL A 347 1.03 3.49 11.25
N SER A 348 0.47 4.27 12.18
CA SER A 348 -0.23 5.52 11.90
C SER A 348 0.60 6.71 12.37
N VAL A 349 0.67 7.78 11.57
CA VAL A 349 1.31 9.03 11.97
C VAL A 349 0.39 9.83 12.88
N ILE A 350 0.99 10.41 13.93
CA ILE A 350 0.33 11.31 14.86
C ILE A 350 0.61 12.75 14.44
N HIS A 351 -0.44 13.54 14.27
CA HIS A 351 -0.35 14.99 14.10
C HIS A 351 -1.52 15.65 14.84
N GLN A 352 -1.21 16.72 15.59
CA GLN A 352 -2.17 17.44 16.43
C GLN A 352 -3.05 16.54 17.33
N LEU A 353 -2.41 15.54 17.98
CA LEU A 353 -3.07 14.57 18.86
C LEU A 353 -4.09 13.64 18.17
N GLN A 354 -4.04 13.54 16.84
CA GLN A 354 -4.88 12.65 16.04
C GLN A 354 -4.03 11.75 15.15
N THR A 355 -4.56 10.57 14.81
CA THR A 355 -3.96 9.72 13.78
C THR A 355 -4.45 10.20 12.41
N GLU A 356 -3.53 10.61 11.53
CA GLU A 356 -3.89 11.31 10.28
C GLU A 356 -3.73 10.49 9.01
N SER A 357 -2.72 9.63 8.98
CA SER A 357 -2.41 8.77 7.84
C SER A 357 -1.70 7.49 8.28
N VAL A 358 -2.00 6.39 7.59
CA VAL A 358 -1.29 5.11 7.73
C VAL A 358 -0.11 5.05 6.76
N VAL A 359 1.07 4.76 7.28
CA VAL A 359 2.33 4.66 6.51
C VAL A 359 2.90 3.25 6.47
N PHE A 360 2.40 2.35 7.31
CA PHE A 360 2.76 0.93 7.29
C PHE A 360 1.51 0.07 7.44
N VAL A 361 1.39 -0.99 6.62
CA VAL A 361 0.30 -1.97 6.68
C VAL A 361 0.87 -3.38 6.67
N GLY A 362 0.25 -4.30 7.43
CA GLY A 362 0.62 -5.71 7.42
C GLY A 362 -0.57 -6.64 7.66
N GLU A 363 -0.38 -7.90 7.24
CA GLU A 363 -1.28 -9.03 7.52
C GLU A 363 -0.50 -10.09 8.27
N VAL A 364 -1.19 -10.82 9.14
CA VAL A 364 -0.65 -11.92 9.92
C VAL A 364 -1.46 -13.16 9.62
N SER A 365 -0.77 -14.27 9.41
CA SER A 365 -1.39 -15.58 9.28
C SER A 365 -0.84 -16.51 10.35
N PRO A 366 -1.70 -17.37 10.95
CA PRO A 366 -1.22 -18.35 11.91
C PRO A 366 -0.31 -19.38 11.24
N PRO A 367 0.61 -20.04 11.98
CA PRO A 367 1.55 -21.00 11.41
C PRO A 367 0.89 -22.17 10.67
N SER A 368 -0.32 -22.55 11.09
CA SER A 368 -1.13 -23.59 10.42
C SER A 368 -1.46 -23.26 8.95
N GLN A 369 -1.42 -21.98 8.58
CA GLN A 369 -1.69 -21.50 7.22
C GLN A 369 -0.42 -21.31 6.38
N LYS A 370 0.76 -21.61 6.93
CA LYS A 370 2.06 -21.41 6.24
C LYS A 370 2.11 -22.01 4.84
N ASN A 371 1.51 -23.19 4.66
CA ASN A 371 1.52 -23.92 3.38
C ASN A 371 0.24 -23.70 2.55
N ASN A 372 -0.68 -22.84 3.00
CA ASN A 372 -1.88 -22.51 2.26
C ASN A 372 -1.54 -21.44 1.19
N VAL A 373 -1.24 -21.91 -0.02
CA VAL A 373 -0.85 -21.05 -1.14
C VAL A 373 -1.95 -20.04 -1.46
N TYR A 374 -3.20 -20.48 -1.56
CA TYR A 374 -4.35 -19.60 -1.79
C TYR A 374 -4.42 -18.46 -0.77
N LYS A 375 -4.37 -18.77 0.53
CA LYS A 375 -4.43 -17.75 1.58
C LYS A 375 -3.25 -16.79 1.50
N ASN A 376 -2.03 -17.30 1.34
CA ASN A 376 -0.82 -16.45 1.24
C ASN A 376 -0.89 -15.51 0.03
N CYS A 377 -1.35 -16.01 -1.13
CA CYS A 377 -1.54 -15.21 -2.34
C CYS A 377 -2.65 -14.18 -2.16
N ASN A 378 -3.77 -14.56 -1.52
CA ASN A 378 -4.88 -13.65 -1.23
C ASN A 378 -4.47 -12.54 -0.26
N ASP A 379 -3.75 -12.87 0.82
CA ASP A 379 -3.23 -11.90 1.78
C ASP A 379 -2.25 -10.93 1.10
N LEU A 380 -1.38 -11.41 0.18
CA LEU A 380 -0.50 -10.54 -0.61
C LEU A 380 -1.28 -9.58 -1.51
N ILE A 381 -2.33 -10.06 -2.18
CA ILE A 381 -3.21 -9.22 -3.00
C ILE A 381 -3.92 -8.18 -2.11
N ARG A 382 -4.42 -8.60 -0.94
CA ARG A 382 -5.08 -7.73 0.04
C ARG A 382 -4.15 -6.63 0.53
N ILE A 383 -2.91 -6.97 0.89
CA ILE A 383 -1.86 -6.02 1.29
C ILE A 383 -1.63 -5.00 0.17
N GLY A 384 -1.37 -5.44 -1.07
CA GLY A 384 -1.08 -4.53 -2.17
C GLY A 384 -2.22 -3.53 -2.40
N ILE A 385 -3.46 -4.01 -2.35
CA ILE A 385 -4.67 -3.20 -2.50
C ILE A 385 -4.81 -2.20 -1.33
N LEU A 386 -4.56 -2.61 -0.09
CA LEU A 386 -4.59 -1.74 1.10
C LEU A 386 -3.49 -0.68 1.06
N MET A 387 -2.26 -1.07 0.70
CA MET A 387 -1.14 -0.14 0.57
C MET A 387 -1.40 0.93 -0.50
N LYS A 388 -1.97 0.52 -1.65
CA LYS A 388 -2.41 1.47 -2.69
C LYS A 388 -3.43 2.48 -2.16
N ASP A 389 -4.37 2.03 -1.34
CA ASP A 389 -5.40 2.90 -0.74
C ASP A 389 -4.81 3.97 0.18
N CYS A 390 -3.89 3.55 1.06
CA CYS A 390 -3.23 4.49 1.97
C CYS A 390 -2.40 5.52 1.20
N LEU A 391 -1.77 5.08 0.09
CA LEU A 391 -1.02 5.95 -0.79
C LEU A 391 -1.95 6.96 -1.49
N ASP A 392 -3.02 6.47 -2.11
CA ASP A 392 -4.04 7.29 -2.77
C ASP A 392 -4.63 8.34 -1.82
N PHE A 393 -5.00 7.93 -0.61
CA PHE A 393 -5.53 8.83 0.41
C PHE A 393 -4.53 9.91 0.82
N SER A 394 -3.25 9.57 0.90
CA SER A 394 -2.20 10.53 1.26
C SER A 394 -1.94 11.52 0.11
N ILE A 395 -1.95 11.05 -1.13
CA ILE A 395 -1.84 11.89 -2.33
C ILE A 395 -3.02 12.85 -2.45
N ASP A 396 -4.23 12.40 -2.15
CA ASP A 396 -5.44 13.25 -2.14
C ASP A 396 -5.32 14.39 -1.12
N LYS A 397 -4.54 14.16 -0.05
CA LYS A 397 -4.19 15.17 0.96
C LYS A 397 -2.95 16.01 0.59
N GLY A 398 -2.34 15.76 -0.56
CA GLY A 398 -1.17 16.49 -1.07
C GLY A 398 0.18 15.96 -0.56
N ALA A 399 0.22 14.75 -0.01
CA ALA A 399 1.44 14.12 0.45
C ALA A 399 1.96 13.10 -0.58
N ASP A 400 3.25 13.20 -0.92
CA ASP A 400 3.95 12.22 -1.73
C ASP A 400 4.74 11.27 -0.82
N ILE A 401 4.24 10.05 -0.62
CA ILE A 401 4.80 9.09 0.34
C ILE A 401 4.95 7.71 -0.24
N ASN A 402 5.73 6.88 0.44
CA ASN A 402 5.68 5.43 0.25
C ASN A 402 4.80 4.81 1.33
N ILE A 403 4.08 3.74 0.98
CA ILE A 403 3.45 2.89 1.99
C ILE A 403 4.30 1.65 2.16
N ILE A 404 4.53 1.25 3.41
CA ILE A 404 5.52 0.22 3.75
C ILE A 404 4.83 -0.98 4.41
N GLY A 405 5.48 -2.12 4.28
CA GLY A 405 5.22 -3.41 4.87
C GLY A 405 6.56 -4.15 4.90
N PHE A 406 6.55 -5.48 4.88
CA PHE A 406 7.71 -6.23 4.34
C PHE A 406 7.80 -6.11 2.81
N GLN A 407 6.84 -5.41 2.21
CA GLN A 407 6.82 -4.91 0.85
C GLN A 407 6.80 -3.36 0.87
N CYS A 408 7.15 -2.70 -0.21
CA CYS A 408 7.03 -1.24 -0.37
C CYS A 408 6.10 -0.95 -1.54
N VAL A 409 5.15 -0.03 -1.39
CA VAL A 409 4.38 0.53 -2.50
C VAL A 409 4.75 2.00 -2.68
N ASP A 410 5.22 2.32 -3.88
CA ASP A 410 5.67 3.65 -4.31
C ASP A 410 4.99 4.00 -5.64
N LEU A 411 4.56 5.25 -5.83
CA LEU A 411 3.95 5.73 -7.07
C LEU A 411 5.00 6.45 -7.92
N LYS A 412 5.41 5.82 -9.02
CA LYS A 412 6.31 6.45 -9.99
C LYS A 412 5.59 6.70 -11.29
N ARG A 413 5.37 7.99 -11.60
CA ARG A 413 4.82 8.46 -12.89
C ARG A 413 3.46 7.80 -13.27
N GLY A 414 2.59 7.57 -12.28
CA GLY A 414 1.27 6.94 -12.46
C GLY A 414 1.27 5.41 -12.39
N MET A 415 2.40 4.77 -12.01
CA MET A 415 2.47 3.34 -11.77
C MET A 415 2.77 3.03 -10.31
N TYR A 416 1.98 2.16 -9.70
CA TYR A 416 2.21 1.69 -8.32
C TYR A 416 3.18 0.52 -8.36
N PHE A 417 4.41 0.70 -7.88
CA PHE A 417 5.41 -0.35 -7.78
C PHE A 417 5.30 -1.01 -6.41
N MET A 418 4.95 -2.30 -6.38
CA MET A 418 5.00 -3.09 -5.15
C MET A 418 6.26 -3.94 -5.14
N LEU A 419 7.21 -3.62 -4.26
CA LEU A 419 8.53 -4.22 -4.21
C LEU A 419 8.68 -5.08 -2.96
N HIS A 420 9.31 -6.25 -3.09
CA HIS A 420 9.73 -7.03 -1.92
C HIS A 420 11.00 -6.43 -1.31
N ILE A 421 10.94 -6.00 -0.03
CA ILE A 421 12.10 -5.38 0.64
C ILE A 421 12.99 -6.45 1.28
N GLY A 422 12.39 -7.45 1.90
CA GLY A 422 13.09 -8.55 2.53
C GLY A 422 12.17 -9.41 3.38
N GLN A 423 12.77 -10.43 3.98
CA GLN A 423 12.08 -11.40 4.81
C GLN A 423 12.89 -11.63 6.09
N ILE A 424 12.18 -11.79 7.20
CA ILE A 424 12.78 -12.18 8.48
C ILE A 424 12.06 -13.38 9.07
N LYS A 425 12.78 -14.16 9.87
CA LYS A 425 12.26 -15.22 10.73
C LYS A 425 12.14 -14.69 12.15
N VAL A 426 10.90 -14.58 12.61
CA VAL A 426 10.57 -14.15 13.97
C VAL A 426 11.01 -15.23 14.97
N PRO A 427 11.79 -14.89 16.02
CA PRO A 427 12.25 -15.86 17.01
C PRO A 427 11.10 -16.24 17.96
N GLU A 428 10.90 -17.54 18.15
CA GLU A 428 9.91 -18.08 19.10
C GLU A 428 10.54 -18.55 20.41
N SER A 429 11.87 -18.46 20.54
CA SER A 429 12.61 -18.80 21.76
C SER A 429 13.96 -18.08 21.85
N ILE A 430 14.56 -18.06 23.05
CA ILE A 430 15.88 -17.47 23.27
C ILE A 430 16.95 -18.09 22.35
N LYS A 431 16.86 -19.38 22.06
CA LYS A 431 17.80 -20.05 21.15
C LYS A 431 17.78 -19.49 19.73
N GLU A 432 16.61 -19.08 19.27
CA GLU A 432 16.39 -18.55 17.92
C GLU A 432 16.76 -17.06 17.79
N ILE A 433 16.99 -16.35 18.90
CA ILE A 433 17.47 -14.97 18.87
C ILE A 433 18.84 -14.87 18.16
N LEU A 434 19.71 -15.88 18.26
CA LEU A 434 21.00 -15.86 17.56
C LEU A 434 20.84 -15.79 16.03
N SER A 435 19.93 -16.60 15.47
CA SER A 435 19.61 -16.53 14.04
C SER A 435 18.86 -15.24 13.68
N PHE A 436 18.02 -14.74 14.59
CA PHE A 436 17.35 -13.47 14.38
C PHE A 436 18.32 -12.28 14.29
N VAL A 437 19.43 -12.30 15.05
CA VAL A 437 20.50 -11.30 14.95
C VAL A 437 21.11 -11.26 13.55
N ASP A 438 21.24 -12.41 12.88
CA ASP A 438 21.76 -12.51 11.51
C ASP A 438 20.83 -11.80 10.50
N GLU A 439 19.55 -11.66 10.83
CA GLU A 439 18.50 -11.10 9.97
C GLU A 439 18.07 -9.68 10.36
N LEU A 440 18.64 -9.11 11.45
CA LEU A 440 18.29 -7.77 11.96
C LEU A 440 18.57 -6.66 10.96
N GLU A 441 19.56 -6.82 10.08
CA GLU A 441 19.87 -5.83 9.04
C GLU A 441 18.64 -5.57 8.15
N THR A 442 17.85 -6.59 7.85
CA THR A 442 16.60 -6.44 7.09
C THR A 442 15.60 -5.55 7.81
N LEU A 443 15.43 -5.70 9.13
CA LEU A 443 14.56 -4.84 9.92
C LEU A 443 15.07 -3.40 9.98
N LEU A 444 16.38 -3.21 10.11
CA LEU A 444 17.01 -1.89 10.09
C LEU A 444 16.81 -1.18 8.74
N VAL A 445 16.90 -1.92 7.63
CA VAL A 445 16.60 -1.40 6.29
C VAL A 445 15.13 -0.97 6.20
N VAL A 446 14.19 -1.80 6.63
CA VAL A 446 12.76 -1.45 6.64
C VAL A 446 12.50 -0.22 7.53
N GLN A 447 13.15 -0.14 8.68
CA GLN A 447 13.07 1.01 9.58
C GLN A 447 13.65 2.28 8.95
N GLU A 448 14.75 2.20 8.20
CA GLU A 448 15.34 3.32 7.49
C GLU A 448 14.39 3.86 6.40
N ILE A 449 13.80 2.97 5.59
CA ILE A 449 12.83 3.31 4.56
C ILE A 449 11.61 4.01 5.21
N PHE A 450 11.15 3.47 6.34
CA PHE A 450 10.07 4.06 7.13
C PHE A 450 10.41 5.47 7.64
N GLN A 451 11.58 5.67 8.22
CA GLN A 451 12.00 6.98 8.72
C GLN A 451 12.17 8.01 7.59
N LYS A 452 12.70 7.59 6.43
CA LYS A 452 12.80 8.46 5.24
C LYS A 452 11.42 8.89 4.75
N THR A 453 10.48 7.95 4.68
CA THR A 453 9.08 8.21 4.30
C THR A 453 8.41 9.18 5.28
N TYR A 454 8.59 8.97 6.58
CA TYR A 454 8.04 9.86 7.61
C TYR A 454 8.55 11.30 7.48
N LYS A 455 9.86 11.49 7.21
CA LYS A 455 10.47 12.83 7.04
C LYS A 455 9.99 13.59 5.79
N ILE A 456 9.39 12.91 4.82
CA ILE A 456 8.79 13.58 3.66
C ILE A 456 7.43 14.18 4.03
N LEU A 457 6.72 13.57 4.99
CA LEU A 457 5.43 14.05 5.48
C LEU A 457 5.54 15.26 6.42
N TYR A 458 6.59 15.31 7.24
CA TYR A 458 6.80 16.29 8.32
C TYR A 458 8.28 16.58 8.52
#